data_AF-V9IG48-F1
#
_entry.id   AF-V9IG48-F1
#
_cell.length_a   1.000
_cell.length_b   1.000
_cell.length_c   1.000
_cell.angle_alpha   90.00
_cell.angle_beta   90.00
_cell.angle_gamma   90.00
#
_symmetry.space_group_name_H-M   'P 1'
#
loop_
_entity.id
_entity.type
_entity.pdbx_description
1 polymer ?
#
loop_
_entity_poly.entity_id
_entity_poly.type
_entity_poly.pdbx_seq_one_letter_code
_entity_poly.pdbx_strand_id
1 'polypeptide(L)'
;METLPTDTRAPPSYKTNSGWAMSKQVYLYLLIMMGMVCFLGNGTLPSIQSYSCLPYGNVAYHLTVTLSSMAGPLAMCLGFVIKMPEVNFLSGLMVIVIALSSFVCFLAVESPTPPLQNTWLGEFLVVLSWILISGLIGFIKLGITTLFRPDPGRGLYYTGVATQIGSLIGAIITFVLVNHAKLFHSYSPCLLVAAN
;
A
#
# COMPACT_ATOMS: atom_id res chain seq x y z
N MET A 1 24.00 5.48 -32.90
CA MET A 1 23.78 4.55 -31.77
C MET A 1 22.41 4.85 -31.21
N GLU A 2 21.43 3.98 -31.47
CA GLU A 2 20.16 4.02 -30.74
C GLU A 2 20.46 3.76 -29.27
N THR A 3 20.26 4.78 -28.42
CA THR A 3 20.32 4.60 -26.98
C THR A 3 19.13 3.73 -26.59
N LEU A 4 19.39 2.49 -26.19
CA LEU A 4 18.35 1.62 -25.64
C LEU A 4 17.69 2.35 -24.45
N PRO A 5 16.36 2.36 -24.36
CA PRO A 5 15.65 3.01 -23.24
C PRO A 5 15.99 2.42 -21.86
N THR A 6 16.72 1.29 -21.82
CA THR A 6 17.18 0.59 -20.61
C THR A 6 18.66 0.80 -20.27
N ASP A 7 19.42 1.59 -21.04
CA ASP A 7 20.84 1.85 -20.73
C ASP A 7 20.98 2.76 -19.50
N THR A 8 21.42 2.18 -18.38
CA THR A 8 21.64 2.88 -17.10
C THR A 8 22.87 3.80 -17.11
N ARG A 9 23.70 3.77 -18.15
CA ARG A 9 24.84 4.67 -18.35
C ARG A 9 24.57 5.72 -19.42
N ALA A 10 23.48 5.60 -20.17
CA ALA A 10 23.08 6.62 -21.12
C ALA A 10 22.76 7.95 -20.41
N PRO A 11 23.17 9.09 -21.01
CA PRO A 11 22.74 10.40 -20.54
C PRO A 11 21.21 10.49 -20.59
N PRO A 12 20.57 11.20 -19.64
CA PRO A 12 19.11 11.30 -19.57
C PRO A 12 18.53 11.77 -20.90
N SER A 13 17.45 11.11 -21.34
CA SER A 13 16.79 11.36 -22.63
C SER A 13 16.32 12.82 -22.69
N TYR A 14 16.96 13.58 -23.58
CA TYR A 14 16.85 15.02 -23.65
C TYR A 14 15.41 15.49 -23.98
N LYS A 15 14.72 16.02 -22.97
CA LYS A 15 13.85 17.18 -23.14
C LYS A 15 14.24 18.20 -22.08
N THR A 16 15.25 19.00 -22.40
CA THR A 16 15.85 20.04 -21.55
C THR A 16 14.93 21.25 -21.29
N ASN A 17 13.64 21.16 -21.66
CA ASN A 17 12.69 22.28 -21.66
C ASN A 17 11.37 21.97 -20.92
N SER A 18 11.35 21.02 -19.96
CA SER A 18 10.11 20.72 -19.22
C SER A 18 9.75 21.74 -18.14
N GLY A 19 10.58 22.76 -17.89
CA GLY A 19 10.36 23.72 -16.81
C GLY A 19 10.29 23.08 -15.42
N TRP A 20 10.71 21.81 -15.31
CA TRP A 20 10.58 21.03 -14.09
C TRP A 20 11.63 21.48 -13.07
N ALA A 21 11.15 22.05 -11.98
CA ALA A 21 11.96 22.49 -10.86
C ALA A 21 11.36 21.96 -9.56
N MET A 22 11.74 20.75 -9.16
CA MET A 22 11.39 20.20 -7.85
C MET A 22 12.60 20.31 -6.91
N SER A 23 12.36 20.80 -5.70
CA SER A 23 13.41 20.84 -4.66
C SER A 23 13.89 19.42 -4.33
N LYS A 24 15.19 19.26 -4.09
CA LYS A 24 15.80 17.97 -3.71
C LYS A 24 15.14 17.37 -2.46
N GLN A 25 14.69 18.22 -1.53
CA GLN A 25 14.00 17.78 -0.32
C GLN A 25 12.65 17.13 -0.65
N VAL A 26 11.85 17.78 -1.50
CA VAL A 26 10.54 17.27 -1.95
C VAL A 26 10.72 16.00 -2.77
N TYR A 27 11.76 15.96 -3.61
CA TYR A 27 12.12 14.78 -4.39
C TYR A 27 12.39 13.56 -3.49
N LEU A 28 13.27 13.70 -2.51
CA LEU A 28 13.58 12.62 -1.56
C LEU A 28 12.37 12.25 -0.70
N TYR A 29 11.62 13.23 -0.24
CA TYR A 29 10.40 13.02 0.55
C TYR A 29 9.38 12.15 -0.20
N LEU A 30 9.10 12.44 -1.47
CA LEU A 30 8.17 11.66 -2.28
C LEU A 30 8.68 10.23 -2.55
N LEU A 31 9.99 10.04 -2.73
CA LEU A 31 10.58 8.70 -2.85
C LEU A 31 10.45 7.90 -1.56
N ILE A 32 10.70 8.52 -0.40
CA ILE A 32 10.49 7.89 0.91
C ILE A 32 9.01 7.53 1.07
N MET A 33 8.10 8.44 0.73
CA MET A 33 6.66 8.18 0.75
C MET A 33 6.27 7.01 -0.16
N MET A 34 6.82 6.92 -1.37
CA MET A 34 6.61 5.78 -2.28
C MET A 34 7.07 4.47 -1.63
N GLY A 35 8.28 4.47 -1.05
CA GLY A 35 8.83 3.33 -0.34
C GLY A 35 7.94 2.90 0.83
N MET A 36 7.48 3.84 1.65
CA MET A 36 6.58 3.57 2.79
C MET A 36 5.22 3.01 2.35
N VAL A 37 4.64 3.54 1.29
CA VAL A 37 3.37 3.05 0.73
C VAL A 37 3.52 1.64 0.18
N CYS A 38 4.66 1.32 -0.44
CA CYS A 38 4.97 -0.03 -0.91
C CYS A 38 5.29 -0.99 0.24
N PHE A 39 5.99 -0.53 1.27
CA PHE A 39 6.24 -1.28 2.50
C PHE A 39 4.94 -1.75 3.16
N LEU A 40 3.97 -0.84 3.28
CA LEU A 40 2.64 -1.15 3.82
C LEU A 40 1.83 -2.01 2.85
N GLY A 41 1.60 -1.52 1.64
CA GLY A 41 0.62 -2.10 0.70
C GLY A 41 1.05 -3.40 0.04
N ASN A 42 2.34 -3.64 -0.14
CA ASN A 42 2.84 -4.83 -0.84
C ASN A 42 3.48 -5.84 0.12
N GLY A 43 3.96 -5.41 1.28
CA GLY A 43 4.63 -6.27 2.26
C GLY A 43 3.77 -6.57 3.48
N THR A 44 3.51 -5.53 4.27
CA THR A 44 2.94 -5.67 5.62
C THR A 44 1.48 -6.06 5.61
N LEU A 45 0.64 -5.26 4.93
CA LEU A 45 -0.80 -5.42 4.94
C LEU A 45 -1.25 -6.78 4.38
N PRO A 46 -0.81 -7.23 3.19
CA PRO A 46 -1.24 -8.54 2.66
C PRO A 46 -0.96 -9.71 3.60
N SER A 47 0.12 -9.63 4.38
CA SER A 47 0.54 -10.68 5.30
C SER A 47 -0.31 -10.74 6.58
N ILE A 48 -0.87 -9.60 7.03
CA ILE A 48 -1.74 -9.53 8.20
C ILE A 48 -3.24 -9.64 7.86
N GLN A 49 -3.59 -9.62 6.57
CA GLN A 49 -4.97 -9.56 6.09
C GLN A 49 -5.83 -10.70 6.62
N SER A 50 -5.32 -11.93 6.59
CA SER A 50 -6.03 -13.09 7.12
C SER A 50 -6.31 -12.97 8.62
N TYR A 51 -5.34 -12.51 9.42
CA TYR A 51 -5.50 -12.32 10.86
C TYR A 51 -6.54 -11.25 11.21
N SER A 52 -6.60 -10.16 10.43
CA SER A 52 -7.58 -9.08 10.67
C SER A 52 -9.02 -9.44 10.26
N CYS A 53 -9.19 -10.25 9.21
CA CYS A 53 -10.50 -10.44 8.57
C CYS A 53 -11.15 -11.78 8.89
N LEU A 54 -10.36 -12.85 9.03
CA LEU A 54 -10.89 -14.20 9.24
C LEU A 54 -11.72 -14.34 10.52
N PRO A 55 -11.39 -13.66 11.65
CA PRO A 55 -12.24 -13.69 12.84
C PRO A 55 -13.65 -13.11 12.64
N TYR A 56 -13.87 -12.27 11.61
CA TYR A 56 -15.17 -11.71 11.24
C TYR A 56 -15.94 -12.60 10.26
N GLY A 57 -15.36 -13.73 9.82
CA GLY A 57 -16.02 -14.73 8.99
C GLY A 57 -15.40 -14.89 7.60
N ASN A 58 -15.58 -16.08 7.03
CA ASN A 58 -15.02 -16.44 5.72
C ASN A 58 -15.57 -15.55 4.59
N VAL A 59 -16.86 -15.19 4.64
CA VAL A 59 -17.49 -14.34 3.63
C VAL A 59 -16.87 -12.93 3.66
N ALA A 60 -16.73 -12.33 4.84
CA ALA A 60 -16.10 -11.02 5.02
C ALA A 60 -14.64 -11.04 4.54
N TYR A 61 -13.89 -12.11 4.82
CA TYR A 61 -12.53 -12.30 4.32
C TYR A 61 -12.45 -12.33 2.79
N HIS A 62 -13.26 -13.17 2.13
CA HIS A 62 -13.25 -13.28 0.66
C HIS A 62 -13.71 -11.99 -0.02
N LEU A 63 -14.74 -11.33 0.52
CA LEU A 63 -15.20 -10.04 0.04
C LEU A 63 -14.11 -8.97 0.18
N THR A 64 -13.41 -8.96 1.30
CA THR A 64 -12.31 -8.04 1.55
C THR A 64 -11.19 -8.22 0.55
N VAL A 65 -10.69 -9.45 0.37
CA VAL A 65 -9.57 -9.73 -0.55
C VAL A 65 -9.93 -9.36 -1.99
N THR A 66 -11.14 -9.70 -2.44
CA THR A 66 -11.59 -9.41 -3.79
C THR A 66 -11.78 -7.91 -4.02
N LEU A 67 -12.55 -7.21 -3.19
CA LEU A 67 -12.82 -5.78 -3.36
C LEU A 67 -11.55 -4.92 -3.18
N SER A 68 -10.69 -5.27 -2.22
CA SER A 68 -9.44 -4.54 -1.99
C SER A 68 -8.45 -4.69 -3.16
N SER A 69 -8.38 -5.85 -3.81
CA SER A 69 -7.54 -6.05 -5.00
C SER A 69 -8.04 -5.27 -6.23
N MET A 70 -9.36 -5.04 -6.33
CA MET A 70 -9.96 -4.20 -7.38
C MET A 70 -9.79 -2.70 -7.10
N ALA A 71 -9.86 -2.29 -5.83
CA ALA A 71 -9.79 -0.88 -5.42
C ALA A 71 -8.49 -0.19 -5.85
N GLY A 72 -7.35 -0.88 -5.79
CA GLY A 72 -6.05 -0.33 -6.17
C GLY A 72 -6.01 0.15 -7.64
N PRO A 73 -6.24 -0.73 -8.62
CA PRO A 73 -6.34 -0.34 -10.04
C PRO A 73 -7.43 0.71 -10.31
N LEU A 74 -8.60 0.60 -9.69
CA LEU A 74 -9.68 1.59 -9.84
C LEU A 74 -9.24 2.98 -9.38
N ALA A 75 -8.51 3.07 -8.27
CA ALA A 75 -7.96 4.34 -7.79
C ALA A 75 -6.92 4.92 -8.75
N MET A 76 -6.16 4.08 -9.47
CA MET A 76 -5.22 4.56 -10.50
C MET A 76 -5.94 5.11 -11.74
N CYS A 77 -7.12 4.58 -12.09
CA CYS A 77 -7.95 5.14 -13.15
C CYS A 77 -8.44 6.56 -12.83
N LEU A 78 -8.51 6.97 -11.56
CA LEU A 78 -8.85 8.35 -11.19
C LEU A 78 -7.84 9.38 -11.73
N GLY A 79 -6.63 8.95 -12.09
CA GLY A 79 -5.63 9.79 -12.74
C GLY A 79 -6.03 10.29 -14.13
N PHE A 80 -7.04 9.70 -14.77
CA PHE A 80 -7.62 10.24 -16.00
C PHE A 80 -8.51 11.47 -15.74
N VAL A 81 -9.06 11.59 -14.53
CA VAL A 81 -9.98 12.67 -14.13
C VAL A 81 -9.24 13.76 -13.36
N ILE A 82 -8.34 13.37 -12.46
CA ILE A 82 -7.63 14.29 -11.56
C ILE A 82 -6.32 14.74 -12.20
N LYS A 83 -6.20 16.03 -12.51
CA LYS A 83 -4.98 16.62 -13.07
C LYS A 83 -4.04 17.08 -11.94
N MET A 84 -2.81 16.55 -11.96
CA MET A 84 -1.64 16.97 -11.15
C MET A 84 -1.89 17.05 -9.63
N PRO A 85 -1.68 15.95 -8.88
CA PRO A 85 -1.88 15.96 -7.43
C PRO A 85 -0.80 16.75 -6.71
N GLU A 86 -1.21 17.51 -5.69
CA GLU A 86 -0.30 18.29 -4.85
C GLU A 86 0.39 17.46 -3.78
N VAL A 87 1.65 17.79 -3.45
CA VAL A 87 2.44 17.08 -2.44
C VAL A 87 1.78 17.12 -1.06
N ASN A 88 1.19 18.26 -0.67
CA ASN A 88 0.51 18.41 0.61
C ASN A 88 -0.72 17.52 0.70
N PHE A 89 -1.50 17.45 -0.38
CA PHE A 89 -2.66 16.57 -0.46
C PHE A 89 -2.26 15.10 -0.33
N LEU A 90 -1.23 14.66 -1.08
CA LEU A 90 -0.70 13.30 -0.98
C LEU A 90 -0.18 12.97 0.42
N SER A 91 0.45 13.94 1.08
CA SER A 91 0.93 13.79 2.46
C SER A 91 -0.22 13.60 3.44
N GLY A 92 -1.32 14.34 3.29
CA GLY A 92 -2.54 14.14 4.07
C GLY A 92 -3.13 12.75 3.88
N LEU A 93 -3.22 12.28 2.64
CA LEU A 93 -3.68 10.91 2.34
C LEU A 93 -2.76 9.85 2.96
N MET A 94 -1.44 10.09 2.97
CA MET A 94 -0.48 9.18 3.59
C MET A 94 -0.72 9.02 5.10
N VAL A 95 -1.01 10.13 5.81
CA VAL A 95 -1.35 10.07 7.24
C VAL A 95 -2.61 9.24 7.47
N ILE A 96 -3.63 9.41 6.62
CA ILE A 96 -4.87 8.60 6.68
C ILE A 96 -4.56 7.13 6.45
N VAL A 97 -3.72 6.78 5.47
CA VAL A 97 -3.31 5.39 5.22
C VAL A 97 -2.59 4.80 6.42
N ILE A 98 -1.68 5.55 7.05
CA ILE A 98 -0.97 5.08 8.26
C ILE A 98 -1.98 4.84 9.40
N ALA A 99 -2.92 5.77 9.63
CA ALA A 99 -3.94 5.63 10.66
C ALA A 99 -4.82 4.39 10.43
N LEU A 100 -5.35 4.22 9.21
CA LEU A 100 -6.16 3.05 8.87
C LEU A 100 -5.36 1.74 8.94
N SER A 101 -4.09 1.76 8.50
CA SER A 101 -3.20 0.60 8.60
C SER A 101 -2.91 0.21 10.05
N SER A 102 -2.74 1.20 10.93
CA SER A 102 -2.56 0.96 12.38
C SER A 102 -3.80 0.35 13.01
N PHE A 103 -5.00 0.80 12.61
CA PHE A 103 -6.27 0.23 13.05
C PHE A 103 -6.41 -1.24 12.62
N VAL A 104 -6.13 -1.57 11.36
CA VAL A 104 -6.18 -2.94 10.87
C VAL A 104 -5.10 -3.82 11.51
N CYS A 105 -3.92 -3.28 11.79
CA CYS A 105 -2.88 -3.97 12.54
C CYS A 105 -3.33 -4.28 13.97
N PHE A 106 -3.99 -3.33 14.64
CA PHE A 106 -4.60 -3.56 15.95
C PHE A 106 -5.62 -4.70 15.91
N LEU A 107 -6.52 -4.73 14.91
CA LEU A 107 -7.46 -5.84 14.74
C LEU A 107 -6.77 -7.19 14.51
N ALA A 108 -5.64 -7.20 13.80
CA ALA A 108 -4.85 -8.42 13.58
C ALA A 108 -4.17 -8.92 14.86
N VAL A 109 -3.70 -8.01 15.74
CA VAL A 109 -3.09 -8.35 17.04
C VAL A 109 -4.13 -8.89 18.03
N GLU A 110 -5.35 -8.33 18.02
CA GLU A 110 -6.47 -8.77 18.87
C GLU A 110 -7.13 -10.07 18.38
N SER A 111 -6.65 -10.65 17.27
CA SER A 111 -7.06 -12.00 16.84
C SER A 111 -6.67 -13.02 17.92
N PRO A 112 -7.58 -13.91 18.39
CA PRO A 112 -8.78 -14.41 17.69
C PRO A 112 -10.13 -13.77 18.08
N THR A 113 -10.17 -12.83 19.03
CA THR A 113 -11.41 -12.22 19.54
C THR A 113 -11.43 -10.70 19.33
N PRO A 114 -11.38 -10.21 18.08
CA PRO A 114 -11.32 -8.78 17.84
C PRO A 114 -12.62 -8.08 18.27
N PRO A 115 -12.58 -6.76 18.51
CA PRO A 115 -13.76 -6.00 18.90
C PRO A 115 -14.85 -6.07 17.81
N LEU A 116 -16.12 -6.13 18.23
CA LEU A 116 -17.28 -6.28 17.34
C LEU A 116 -17.34 -7.60 16.55
N GLN A 117 -16.63 -8.64 16.99
CA GLN A 117 -16.78 -9.99 16.43
C GLN A 117 -18.25 -10.45 16.48
N ASN A 118 -18.70 -11.15 15.44
CA ASN A 118 -20.09 -11.63 15.25
C ASN A 118 -21.16 -10.53 15.06
N THR A 119 -20.75 -9.30 14.73
CA THR A 119 -21.70 -8.23 14.37
C THR A 119 -21.53 -7.82 12.92
N TRP A 120 -22.65 -7.55 12.24
CA TRP A 120 -22.64 -7.05 10.85
C TRP A 120 -21.85 -5.74 10.70
N LEU A 121 -21.83 -4.92 11.76
CA LEU A 121 -21.08 -3.67 11.80
C LEU A 121 -19.57 -3.91 11.77
N GLY A 122 -19.07 -4.91 12.51
CA GLY A 122 -17.67 -5.32 12.50
C GLY A 122 -17.23 -5.81 11.12
N GLU A 123 -18.00 -6.69 10.51
CA GLU A 123 -17.76 -7.18 9.13
C GLU A 123 -17.68 -6.02 8.13
N PHE A 124 -18.67 -5.12 8.15
CA PHE A 124 -18.72 -3.97 7.26
C PHE A 124 -17.52 -3.02 7.44
N LEU A 125 -17.16 -2.70 8.69
CA LEU A 125 -16.04 -1.80 8.99
C LEU A 125 -14.70 -2.36 8.53
N VAL A 126 -14.46 -3.66 8.71
CA VAL A 126 -13.23 -4.31 8.27
C VAL A 126 -13.13 -4.29 6.74
N VAL A 127 -14.19 -4.72 6.05
CA VAL A 127 -14.24 -4.72 4.58
C VAL A 127 -14.01 -3.31 4.04
N LEU A 128 -14.72 -2.32 4.58
CA LEU A 128 -14.59 -0.92 4.16
C LEU A 128 -13.17 -0.38 4.40
N SER A 129 -12.58 -0.67 5.56
CA SER A 129 -11.23 -0.21 5.90
C SER A 129 -10.20 -0.72 4.90
N TRP A 130 -10.26 -2.00 4.53
CA TRP A 130 -9.37 -2.60 3.54
C TRP A 130 -9.55 -2.03 2.13
N ILE A 131 -10.78 -1.77 1.72
CA ILE A 131 -11.06 -1.12 0.42
C ILE A 131 -10.46 0.28 0.39
N LEU A 132 -10.67 1.07 1.46
CA LEU A 132 -10.15 2.43 1.57
C LEU A 132 -8.62 2.44 1.57
N ILE A 133 -7.98 1.57 2.36
CA ILE A 133 -6.52 1.46 2.40
C ILE A 133 -5.96 1.14 1.01
N SER A 134 -6.48 0.11 0.34
CA SER A 134 -6.00 -0.28 -0.99
C SER A 134 -6.21 0.80 -2.05
N GLY A 135 -7.37 1.46 -2.02
CA GLY A 135 -7.66 2.58 -2.93
C GLY A 135 -6.73 3.77 -2.69
N LEU A 136 -6.56 4.20 -1.43
CA LEU A 136 -5.68 5.32 -1.08
C LEU A 136 -4.21 5.03 -1.43
N ILE A 137 -3.73 3.82 -1.15
CA ILE A 137 -2.40 3.35 -1.55
C ILE A 137 -2.22 3.43 -3.07
N GLY A 138 -3.20 2.95 -3.84
CA GLY A 138 -3.21 3.04 -5.30
C GLY A 138 -3.15 4.48 -5.80
N PHE A 139 -3.94 5.37 -5.20
CA PHE A 139 -3.98 6.78 -5.55
C PHE A 139 -2.68 7.51 -5.21
N ILE A 140 -2.08 7.24 -4.04
CA ILE A 140 -0.79 7.86 -3.67
C ILE A 140 0.32 7.44 -4.64
N LYS A 141 0.40 6.15 -5.00
CA LYS A 141 1.36 5.64 -6.00
C LYS A 141 1.19 6.33 -7.35
N LEU A 142 -0.07 6.45 -7.81
CA LEU A 142 -0.40 7.21 -9.02
C LEU A 142 0.07 8.65 -8.91
N GLY A 143 -0.21 9.33 -7.80
CA GLY A 143 0.09 10.74 -7.63
C GLY A 143 1.58 11.03 -7.60
N ILE A 144 2.36 10.22 -6.88
CA ILE A 144 3.84 10.31 -6.90
C ILE A 144 4.34 10.09 -8.32
N THR A 145 3.88 9.03 -9.01
CA THR A 145 4.31 8.75 -10.39
C THR A 145 3.96 9.89 -11.35
N THR A 146 2.81 10.55 -11.12
CA THR A 146 2.37 11.70 -11.92
C THR A 146 3.25 12.93 -11.68
N LEU A 147 3.68 13.17 -10.44
CA LEU A 147 4.62 14.25 -10.10
C LEU A 147 6.03 14.04 -10.68
N PHE A 148 6.47 12.78 -10.81
CA PHE A 148 7.76 12.43 -11.39
C PHE A 148 7.73 12.28 -12.92
N ARG A 149 6.55 12.17 -13.54
CA ARG A 149 6.39 12.01 -14.99
C ARG A 149 7.04 13.14 -15.82
N PRO A 150 6.99 14.43 -15.42
CA PRO A 150 7.62 15.50 -16.19
C PRO A 150 9.14 15.63 -15.99
N ASP A 151 9.73 14.84 -15.09
CA ASP A 151 11.19 14.85 -14.87
C ASP A 151 11.91 14.33 -16.14
N PRO A 152 12.76 15.14 -16.79
CA PRO A 152 13.54 14.71 -17.94
C PRO A 152 14.71 13.79 -17.53
N GLY A 153 14.99 13.69 -16.22
CA GLY A 153 16.00 12.84 -15.63
C GLY A 153 15.55 11.39 -15.42
N ARG A 154 15.97 10.82 -14.28
CA ARG A 154 15.75 9.41 -13.91
C ARG A 154 14.66 9.25 -12.85
N GLY A 155 13.74 10.21 -12.74
CA GLY A 155 12.68 10.25 -11.74
C GLY A 155 11.86 8.97 -11.67
N LEU A 156 11.33 8.54 -12.82
CA LEU A 156 10.54 7.31 -12.90
C LEU A 156 11.35 6.06 -12.51
N TYR A 157 12.64 6.03 -12.85
CA TYR A 157 13.54 4.96 -12.44
C TYR A 157 13.69 4.91 -10.91
N TYR A 158 13.94 6.05 -10.27
CA TYR A 158 14.08 6.11 -8.81
C TYR A 158 12.78 5.80 -8.06
N THR A 159 11.60 6.16 -8.60
CA THR A 159 10.31 5.69 -8.04
C THR A 159 10.16 4.18 -8.15
N GLY A 160 10.66 3.56 -9.22
CA GLY A 160 10.73 2.10 -9.36
C GLY A 160 11.66 1.46 -8.32
N VAL A 161 12.85 2.03 -8.12
CA VAL A 161 13.79 1.60 -7.08
C VAL A 161 13.16 1.70 -5.69
N ALA A 162 12.54 2.83 -5.36
CA ALA A 162 11.86 3.04 -4.07
C ALA A 162 10.73 2.02 -3.84
N THR A 163 9.96 1.70 -4.89
CA THR A 163 8.89 0.69 -4.85
C THR A 163 9.42 -0.69 -4.44
N GLN A 164 10.51 -1.12 -5.08
CA GLN A 164 11.09 -2.44 -4.84
C GLN A 164 11.75 -2.53 -3.46
N ILE A 165 12.51 -1.50 -3.07
CA ILE A 165 13.14 -1.43 -1.74
C ILE A 165 12.08 -1.45 -0.65
N GLY A 166 11.03 -0.63 -0.77
CA GLY A 166 9.94 -0.59 0.21
C GLY A 166 9.24 -1.94 0.36
N SER A 167 8.90 -2.58 -0.77
CA SER A 167 8.23 -3.90 -0.77
C SER A 167 9.11 -4.99 -0.16
N LEU A 168 10.41 -5.01 -0.48
CA LEU A 168 11.38 -5.96 0.05
C LEU A 168 11.53 -5.82 1.57
N ILE A 169 11.73 -4.59 2.06
CA ILE A 169 11.85 -4.30 3.49
C ILE A 169 10.55 -4.71 4.20
N GLY A 170 9.38 -4.41 3.62
CA GLY A 170 8.07 -4.80 4.16
C GLY A 170 7.90 -6.30 4.27
N ALA A 171 8.27 -7.04 3.24
CA ALA A 171 8.22 -8.50 3.24
C ALA A 171 9.14 -9.11 4.29
N ILE A 172 10.40 -8.65 4.40
CA ILE A 172 11.37 -9.16 5.38
C ILE A 172 10.88 -8.89 6.80
N ILE A 173 10.50 -7.64 7.11
CA ILE A 173 10.05 -7.25 8.45
C ILE A 173 8.81 -8.06 8.83
N THR A 174 7.84 -8.15 7.94
CA THR A 174 6.58 -8.85 8.26
C THR A 174 6.77 -10.35 8.37
N PHE A 175 7.63 -10.95 7.54
CA PHE A 175 8.00 -12.35 7.65
C PHE A 175 8.59 -12.67 9.03
N VAL A 176 9.50 -11.83 9.53
CA VAL A 176 10.10 -12.00 10.86
C VAL A 176 9.06 -11.82 11.96
N LEU A 177 8.20 -10.80 11.87
CA LEU A 177 7.16 -10.55 12.86
C LEU A 177 6.13 -11.69 12.93
N VAL A 178 5.68 -12.21 11.78
CA VAL A 178 4.69 -13.28 11.71
C VAL A 178 5.29 -14.62 12.14
N ASN A 179 6.45 -15.01 11.60
CA ASN A 179 6.97 -16.37 11.78
C ASN A 179 7.86 -16.55 13.01
N HIS A 180 8.65 -15.52 13.37
CA HIS A 180 9.60 -15.63 14.49
C HIS A 180 9.08 -14.96 15.76
N ALA A 181 8.44 -13.79 15.66
CA ALA A 181 7.90 -13.11 16.85
C ALA A 181 6.54 -13.67 17.31
N LYS A 182 5.86 -14.48 16.49
CA LYS A 182 4.54 -15.09 16.78
C LYS A 182 3.50 -14.09 17.30
N LEU A 183 3.60 -12.83 16.85
CA LEU A 183 2.71 -11.75 17.30
C LEU A 183 1.26 -11.92 16.83
N PHE A 184 1.02 -12.75 15.82
CA PHE A 184 -0.29 -12.97 15.24
C PHE A 184 -0.73 -14.41 15.47
N HIS A 185 -1.85 -14.59 16.16
CA HIS A 185 -2.47 -15.91 16.35
C HIS A 185 -3.51 -16.16 15.26
N SER A 186 -3.26 -17.18 14.43
CA SER A 186 -4.16 -17.56 13.34
C SER A 186 -5.49 -18.07 13.89
N TYR A 187 -6.59 -17.44 13.49
CA TYR A 187 -7.92 -17.98 13.71
C TYR A 187 -8.11 -19.26 12.89
N SER A 188 -8.43 -20.37 13.54
CA SER A 188 -8.64 -21.68 12.89
C SER A 188 -10.07 -22.15 13.14
N PRO A 189 -10.95 -22.17 12.11
CA PRO A 189 -12.34 -22.62 12.29
C PRO A 189 -12.42 -24.11 12.70
N CYS A 190 -11.39 -24.91 12.39
CA CYS A 190 -11.33 -26.34 12.77
C CYS A 190 -11.18 -26.59 14.27
N LEU A 191 -10.60 -25.66 15.05
CA LEU A 191 -10.49 -25.83 16.50
C LEU A 191 -11.84 -25.62 17.21
N LEU A 192 -12.70 -24.78 16.63
CA LEU A 192 -14.03 -24.49 17.18
C LEU A 192 -15.02 -25.63 16.90
N VAL A 193 -14.82 -26.39 15.82
CA VAL A 193 -15.60 -27.61 15.52
C VAL A 193 -15.14 -28.81 16.35
N ALA A 194 -13.87 -28.87 16.77
CA ALA A 194 -13.37 -29.97 17.60
C ALA A 194 -13.71 -29.82 19.10
N ALA A 195 -14.24 -28.67 19.51
CA ALA A 195 -14.63 -28.36 20.89
C ALA A 195 -16.14 -28.48 21.16
N ASN A 196 -16.93 -28.79 20.13
CA ASN A 196 -18.35 -29.14 20.20
C ASN A 196 -18.56 -30.60 19.77
#